data_AF-A0A5B0DXR1-F1
#
_entry.id   AF-A0A5B0DXR1-F1
#
_cell.length_a   1.000
_cell.length_b   1.000
_cell.length_c   1.000
_cell.angle_alpha   90.00
_cell.angle_beta   90.00
_cell.angle_gamma   90.00
#
_symmetry.space_group_name_H-M   'P 1'
#
loop_
_entity.id
_entity.type
_entity.pdbx_description
1 polymer ?
#
loop_
_entity_poly.entity_id
_entity_poly.type
_entity_poly.pdbx_seq_one_letter_code
_entity_poly.pdbx_strand_id
1 'polypeptide(L)'
;TSASDTTSTTFTTLGLRASHELTLNDRPITFTGMIGWRHAFGDVDPNANVSFTNGGDFAVLATPIAEDAAVVELGFDMDISDKATLGISYNGQFGDGAQDHGVNAALRFQF
;
A
#
# COMPACT_ATOMS: atom_id res chain seq x y z
N THR A 1 -32.07 -15.52 6.30
CA THR A 1 -30.79 -15.50 7.05
C THR A 1 -29.70 -15.24 6.03
N SER A 2 -29.10 -14.06 6.02
CA SER A 2 -27.99 -13.80 5.10
C SER A 2 -26.81 -14.67 5.49
N ALA A 3 -26.26 -15.45 4.55
CA ALA A 3 -24.98 -16.12 4.76
C ALA A 3 -23.88 -15.04 4.87
N SER A 4 -22.94 -15.23 5.78
CA SER A 4 -21.77 -14.35 5.88
C SER A 4 -20.80 -14.70 4.75
N ASP A 5 -20.68 -13.84 3.75
CA ASP A 5 -19.63 -13.95 2.74
C ASP A 5 -18.34 -13.32 3.28
N THR A 6 -17.23 -14.06 3.22
CA THR A 6 -15.90 -13.59 3.65
C THR A 6 -15.00 -13.54 2.43
N THR A 7 -14.55 -12.33 2.07
CA THR A 7 -13.56 -12.15 0.99
C THR A 7 -12.16 -12.26 1.58
N SER A 8 -11.34 -13.14 1.02
CA SER A 8 -9.93 -13.28 1.38
C SER A 8 -9.03 -13.05 0.17
N THR A 9 -8.12 -12.08 0.26
CA THR A 9 -7.17 -11.74 -0.80
C THR A 9 -5.75 -11.92 -0.30
N THR A 10 -4.90 -12.59 -1.08
CA THR A 10 -3.47 -12.75 -0.79
C THR A 10 -2.67 -11.93 -1.79
N PHE A 11 -1.61 -11.25 -1.35
CA PHE A 11 -0.76 -10.44 -2.23
C PHE A 11 0.68 -10.95 -2.25
N THR A 12 1.28 -10.98 -3.44
CA THR A 12 2.73 -11.13 -3.63
C THR A 12 3.28 -9.85 -4.24
N THR A 13 4.39 -9.34 -3.72
CA THR A 13 5.09 -8.18 -4.29
C THR A 13 6.49 -8.58 -4.70
N LEU A 14 6.84 -8.33 -5.95
CA LEU A 14 8.19 -8.46 -6.48
C LEU A 14 8.72 -7.08 -6.85
N GLY A 15 9.89 -6.69 -6.34
CA GLY A 15 10.42 -5.36 -6.60
C GLY A 15 11.89 -5.21 -6.28
N LEU A 16 12.39 -4.02 -6.62
CA LEU A 16 13.76 -3.58 -6.34
C LEU A 16 13.69 -2.43 -5.35
N ARG A 17 14.53 -2.49 -4.31
CA ARG A 17 14.71 -1.42 -3.33
C ARG A 17 16.18 -1.01 -3.31
N ALA A 18 16.41 0.30 -3.32
CA ALA A 18 17.73 0.91 -3.21
C ALA A 18 17.74 1.93 -2.08
N SER A 19 18.87 2.06 -1.40
CA SER A 19 19.11 3.05 -0.36
C SER A 19 20.46 3.70 -0.61
N HIS A 20 20.55 5.00 -0.38
CA HIS A 20 21.79 5.76 -0.53
C HIS A 20 21.92 6.75 0.63
N GLU A 21 23.08 6.74 1.29
CA GLU A 21 23.40 7.69 2.35
C GLU A 21 24.32 8.78 1.80
N LEU A 22 23.94 10.04 2.02
CA LEU A 22 24.68 11.23 1.62
C LEU A 22 24.92 12.09 2.85
N THR A 23 26.02 12.85 2.85
CA THR A 23 26.28 13.84 3.89
C THR A 23 26.04 15.23 3.31
N LEU A 24 25.15 16.01 3.94
CA LEU A 24 24.87 17.40 3.57
C LEU A 24 25.04 18.29 4.79
N ASN A 25 25.94 19.27 4.72
CA ASN A 25 26.29 20.15 5.86
C ASN A 25 26.62 19.37 7.14
N ASP A 26 27.50 18.36 7.03
CA ASP A 26 27.92 17.45 8.12
C ASP A 26 26.77 16.63 8.76
N ARG A 27 25.60 16.58 8.12
CA ARG A 27 24.46 15.77 8.58
C ARG A 27 24.20 14.63 7.61
N PRO A 28 24.05 13.39 8.09
CA PRO A 28 23.69 12.28 7.25
C PRO A 28 22.23 12.42 6.80
N ILE A 29 22.02 12.04 5.55
CA ILE A 29 20.73 12.00 4.88
C ILE A 29 20.64 10.67 4.14
N THR A 30 19.57 9.94 4.38
CA THR A 30 19.30 8.67 3.72
C THR A 30 18.16 8.82 2.73
N PHE A 31 18.43 8.53 1.47
CA PHE A 31 17.43 8.41 0.43
C PHE A 31 17.09 6.95 0.20
N THR A 32 15.80 6.62 0.17
CA THR A 32 15.33 5.29 -0.16
C THR A 32 14.37 5.34 -1.33
N GLY A 33 14.46 4.37 -2.23
CA GLY A 33 13.53 4.21 -3.33
C GLY A 33 13.17 2.74 -3.54
N MET A 34 11.92 2.48 -3.87
CA MET A 34 11.44 1.16 -4.27
C MET A 34 10.51 1.26 -5.47
N ILE A 35 10.62 0.29 -6.36
CA ILE A 35 9.66 0.04 -7.42
C ILE A 35 9.37 -1.46 -7.47
N GLY A 36 8.11 -1.82 -7.64
CA GLY A 36 7.71 -3.21 -7.69
C GLY A 36 6.39 -3.41 -8.42
N TRP A 37 6.06 -4.68 -8.58
CA TRP A 37 4.79 -5.18 -9.08
C TRP A 37 4.17 -6.04 -7.99
N ARG A 38 2.90 -5.76 -7.68
CA ARG A 38 2.09 -6.49 -6.72
C ARG A 38 0.98 -7.21 -7.47
N HIS A 39 0.90 -8.51 -7.27
CA HIS A 39 -0.15 -9.37 -7.81
C HIS A 39 -1.04 -9.86 -6.68
N ALA A 40 -2.36 -9.78 -6.87
CA ALA A 40 -3.39 -10.20 -5.95
C ALA A 40 -3.98 -11.54 -6.42
N PHE A 41 -4.05 -12.51 -5.52
CA PHE A 41 -4.63 -13.83 -5.78
C PHE A 41 -5.93 -14.00 -5.01
N GLY A 42 -6.84 -14.83 -5.54
CA GLY A 42 -8.11 -15.19 -4.92
C GLY A 42 -9.28 -14.42 -5.53
N ASP A 43 -10.26 -14.04 -4.70
CA ASP A 43 -11.49 -13.37 -5.13
C ASP A 43 -11.23 -11.88 -5.42
N VAL A 44 -10.63 -11.59 -6.57
CA VAL A 44 -10.43 -10.22 -7.08
C VAL A 44 -11.72 -9.60 -7.64
N ASP A 45 -12.73 -10.43 -7.91
CA ASP A 45 -14.10 -10.04 -8.30
C ASP A 45 -15.10 -10.47 -7.20
N PRO A 46 -15.41 -9.62 -6.21
CA PRO A 46 -16.31 -10.01 -5.13
C PRO A 46 -17.76 -10.00 -5.63
N ASN A 47 -18.37 -11.18 -5.72
CA ASN A 47 -19.81 -11.34 -5.93
C ASN A 47 -20.49 -11.71 -4.61
N ALA A 48 -21.42 -10.86 -4.14
CA ALA A 48 -22.26 -11.16 -2.98
C ALA A 48 -23.68 -11.51 -3.42
N ASN A 49 -24.16 -12.72 -3.11
CA ASN A 49 -25.54 -13.11 -3.39
C ASN A 49 -26.42 -12.78 -2.18
N VAL A 50 -27.33 -11.81 -2.35
CA VAL A 50 -28.25 -11.37 -1.30
C VAL A 50 -29.65 -11.87 -1.62
N SER A 51 -30.36 -12.38 -0.61
CA SER A 51 -31.75 -12.78 -0.74
C SER A 51 -32.62 -12.15 0.34
N PHE A 52 -33.83 -11.72 -0.05
CA PHE A 52 -34.85 -11.29 0.89
C PHE A 52 -35.66 -12.50 1.35
N THR A 53 -36.10 -12.50 2.62
CA THR A 53 -36.85 -13.63 3.20
C THR A 53 -38.14 -13.98 2.44
N ASN A 54 -38.72 -13.03 1.69
CA ASN A 54 -39.89 -13.23 0.82
C ASN A 54 -39.65 -12.75 -0.64
N GLY A 55 -38.41 -12.71 -1.13
CA GLY A 55 -38.07 -12.23 -2.48
C GLY A 55 -37.06 -13.13 -3.21
N GLY A 56 -36.81 -12.85 -4.49
CA GLY A 56 -35.83 -13.59 -5.30
C GLY A 56 -34.37 -13.22 -4.97
N ASP A 57 -33.45 -14.09 -5.37
CA ASP A 57 -32.01 -13.88 -5.21
C ASP A 57 -31.50 -12.78 -6.16
N PHE A 58 -30.61 -11.91 -5.66
CA PHE A 58 -29.93 -10.91 -6.48
C PHE A 58 -28.44 -10.81 -6.14
N ALA A 59 -27.62 -10.62 -7.17
CA ALA A 59 -26.19 -10.45 -7.04
C ALA A 59 -25.83 -8.97 -6.86
N VAL A 60 -24.98 -8.68 -5.88
CA VAL A 60 -24.35 -7.38 -5.69
C VAL A 60 -22.88 -7.52 -6.10
N LEU A 61 -22.50 -6.84 -7.17
CA LEU A 61 -21.12 -6.77 -7.64
C LEU A 61 -20.39 -5.68 -6.85
N ALA A 62 -19.32 -6.04 -6.16
CA ALA A 62 -18.41 -5.05 -5.57
C ALA A 62 -17.42 -4.53 -6.61
N THR A 63 -16.72 -3.43 -6.30
CA THR A 63 -15.58 -2.97 -7.10
C THR A 63 -14.48 -4.02 -7.09
N PRO A 64 -14.02 -4.50 -8.26
CA PRO A 64 -12.91 -5.43 -8.34
C PRO A 64 -11.64 -4.87 -7.68
N ILE A 65 -10.89 -5.76 -7.03
CA ILE A 65 -9.54 -5.44 -6.57
C ILE A 65 -8.62 -5.52 -7.79
N ALA A 66 -7.73 -4.54 -7.96
CA ALA A 66 -6.71 -4.63 -9.00
C ALA A 66 -5.87 -5.90 -8.81
N GLU A 67 -6.03 -6.86 -9.73
CA GLU A 67 -5.27 -8.10 -9.76
C GLU A 67 -3.77 -7.81 -9.88
N ASP A 68 -3.43 -6.87 -10.76
CA ASP A 68 -2.07 -6.41 -10.98
C ASP A 68 -1.93 -4.92 -10.67
N ALA A 69 -0.89 -4.57 -9.91
CA ALA A 69 -0.59 -3.19 -9.60
C ALA A 69 0.91 -2.90 -9.56
N ALA A 70 1.33 -1.79 -10.16
CA ALA A 70 2.64 -1.22 -9.93
C ALA A 70 2.67 -0.52 -8.55
N VAL A 71 3.75 -0.72 -7.80
CA VAL A 71 3.97 -0.07 -6.50
C VAL A 71 5.26 0.73 -6.53
N VAL A 72 5.23 1.92 -5.94
CA VAL A 72 6.39 2.81 -5.82
C VAL A 72 6.49 3.36 -4.40
N GLU A 73 7.71 3.47 -3.90
CA GLU A 73 8.00 4.15 -2.63
C GLU A 73 9.21 5.06 -2.83
N LEU A 74 9.12 6.28 -2.30
CA LEU A 74 10.23 7.21 -2.20
C LEU A 74 10.31 7.69 -0.77
N GLY A 75 11.50 7.66 -0.18
CA GLY A 75 11.74 7.99 1.22
C GLY A 75 12.97 8.85 1.40
N PHE A 76 12.91 9.70 2.40
CA PHE A 76 13.96 10.61 2.80
C PHE A 76 14.02 10.68 4.32
N ASP A 77 15.18 10.40 4.90
CA ASP A 77 15.45 10.54 6.32
C ASP A 77 16.63 11.51 6.53
N MET A 78 16.46 12.49 7.41
CA MET A 78 17.50 13.48 7.74
C MET A 78 17.70 13.56 9.24
N ASP A 79 18.96 13.55 9.66
CA ASP A 79 19.31 13.85 11.05
C ASP A 79 19.24 15.36 11.31
N ILE A 80 18.20 15.76 12.03
CA ILE A 80 17.94 17.15 12.41
C ILE A 80 18.66 17.53 13.71
N SER A 81 19.17 16.55 14.47
CA SER A 81 20.15 16.71 15.55
C SER A 81 20.78 15.35 15.88
N ASP A 82 21.77 15.32 16.77
CA ASP A 82 22.41 14.08 17.27
C ASP A 82 21.42 13.08 17.92
N LYS A 83 20.19 13.53 18.21
CA LYS A 83 19.15 12.74 18.88
C LYS A 83 17.83 12.70 18.13
N ALA A 84 17.75 13.28 16.94
CA ALA A 84 16.47 13.41 16.23
C ALA A 84 16.62 13.25 14.73
N THR A 85 15.76 12.41 14.15
CA THR A 85 15.69 12.14 12.71
C THR A 85 14.28 12.45 12.20
N LEU A 86 14.19 13.25 11.15
CA LEU A 86 12.97 13.52 10.42
C LEU A 86 12.91 12.66 9.17
N GLY A 87 11.88 11.83 9.05
CA GLY A 87 11.59 11.00 7.89
C GLY A 87 10.35 11.48 7.14
N ILE A 88 10.39 11.49 5.82
CA ILE A 88 9.25 11.72 4.94
C ILE A 88 9.26 10.62 3.88
N SER A 89 8.11 10.02 3.61
CA SER A 89 7.96 9.08 2.52
C SER A 89 6.68 9.29 1.73
N TYR A 90 6.72 8.86 0.49
CA TYR A 90 5.59 8.79 -0.43
C TYR A 90 5.43 7.36 -0.92
N ASN A 91 4.21 6.84 -0.85
CA ASN A 91 3.84 5.53 -1.36
C ASN A 91 2.76 5.67 -2.45
N GLY A 92 2.96 5.00 -3.57
CA GLY A 92 1.99 4.98 -4.66
C GLY A 92 1.70 3.55 -5.09
N GLN A 93 0.43 3.29 -5.42
CA GLN A 93 0.00 2.05 -6.06
C GLN A 93 -0.90 2.38 -7.26
N PHE A 94 -0.65 1.70 -8.38
CA PHE A 94 -1.34 1.90 -9.64
C PHE A 94 -1.74 0.55 -10.23
N GLY A 95 -3.02 0.21 -10.17
CA GLY A 95 -3.59 -0.99 -10.80
C GLY A 95 -4.84 -0.65 -11.61
N ASP A 96 -5.38 -1.65 -12.30
CA ASP A 96 -6.62 -1.44 -13.05
C ASP A 96 -7.79 -1.17 -12.10
N GLY A 97 -8.51 -0.08 -12.33
CA GLY A 97 -9.62 0.37 -11.47
C GLY A 97 -9.25 0.89 -10.07
N ALA A 98 -7.98 0.85 -9.64
CA ALA A 98 -7.55 1.28 -8.31
C ALA A 98 -6.21 2.04 -8.31
N GLN A 99 -6.21 3.25 -7.74
CA GLN A 99 -5.01 4.07 -7.54
C GLN A 99 -5.00 4.61 -6.12
N ASP A 100 -3.94 4.31 -5.38
CA ASP A 100 -3.76 4.76 -3.99
C ASP A 100 -2.47 5.56 -3.86
N HIS A 101 -2.56 6.67 -3.12
CA HIS A 101 -1.46 7.58 -2.87
C HIS A 101 -1.40 7.89 -1.38
N GLY A 102 -0.22 7.76 -0.78
CA GLY A 102 0.02 8.07 0.62
C GLY A 102 1.29 8.88 0.80
N VAL A 103 1.25 9.78 1.77
CA VAL A 103 2.41 10.51 2.27
C VAL A 103 2.50 10.24 3.76
N ASN A 104 3.70 9.91 4.24
CA ASN A 104 4.00 9.74 5.65
C ASN A 104 5.08 10.74 6.06
N ALA A 105 4.95 11.29 7.26
CA ALA A 105 5.99 12.04 7.93
C ALA A 105 6.16 11.51 9.36
N ALA A 106 7.40 11.26 9.75
CA ALA A 106 7.75 10.68 11.05
C ALA A 106 8.91 11.46 11.68
N LEU A 107 8.80 11.76 12.97
CA LEU A 107 9.88 12.35 13.76
C LEU A 107 10.29 11.33 14.82
N ARG A 108 11.54 10.87 14.77
CA ARG A 108 12.10 9.87 15.68
C ARG A 108 13.10 10.54 16.62
N PHE A 109 12.97 10.28 17.92
CA PHE A 109 13.89 10.77 18.95
C PHE A 109 14.58 9.62 19.66
N GLN A 110 15.89 9.75 19.89
CA GLN A 110 16.70 8.80 20.67
C GLN A 110 17.16 9.46 21.98
N PHE A 111 16.95 8.79 23.11
CA PHE A 111 17.23 9.33 24.45
C PHE A 111 18.66 9.05 24.91
#